data_AF-A0A6A5QZK6-F1
#
_entry.id   AF-A0A6A5QZK6-F1
#
_cell.length_a   1.000
_cell.length_b   1.000
_cell.length_c   1.000
_cell.angle_alpha   90.00
_cell.angle_beta   90.00
_cell.angle_gamma   90.00
#
_symmetry.space_group_name_H-M   'P 1'
#
loop_
_entity.id
_entity.type
_entity.pdbx_description
1 polymer ?
#
loop_
_entity_poly.entity_id
_entity_poly.type
_entity_poly.pdbx_seq_one_letter_code
_entity_poly.pdbx_strand_id
1 'polypeptide(L)'
;MVQQKDSAKAKQQRREMAQLLEVGKVQSARIRVENIIRSDITTELHEILELYCELLLARSQLLETSSPASATSPAIPLDPALEEAVRSIIYAAPRTEVKEMHTVRALLVEKFGKDVALASIEGEGVAERVVKKLKVTTPSEELVDAYLSEIARFYGVPFGESKASADDGDDDDDEPSSGIAEPEGRSLEDPLENDGKKEDEREELVKATPPRKLGPQSPLRVVPPSPSSDNVAPKLKLPGSAAAKVANTDTKKEDGLGKIPDVDELAKRFAQLKR
;
A
#
# COMPACT_ATOMS: atom_id res chain seq x y z
N MET A 1 -1.66 21.12 -4.33
CA MET A 1 -2.20 21.03 -2.94
C MET A 1 -1.88 19.70 -2.28
N VAL A 2 -2.04 18.55 -2.96
CA VAL A 2 -1.70 17.21 -2.44
C VAL A 2 -0.21 17.10 -2.07
N GLN A 3 0.70 17.46 -2.98
CA GLN A 3 2.15 17.45 -2.73
C GLN A 3 2.57 18.24 -1.48
N GLN A 4 1.98 19.42 -1.24
CA GLN A 4 2.28 20.23 -0.05
C GLN A 4 1.81 19.58 1.26
N LYS A 5 0.67 18.88 1.22
CA LYS A 5 0.17 18.13 2.37
C LYS A 5 1.05 16.93 2.66
N ASP A 6 1.51 16.24 1.63
CA ASP A 6 2.31 15.03 1.78
C ASP A 6 3.75 15.34 2.21
N SER A 7 4.32 16.49 1.82
CA SER A 7 5.64 16.92 2.32
C SER A 7 5.65 17.14 3.83
N ALA A 8 4.59 17.73 4.40
CA ALA A 8 4.45 17.91 5.84
C ALA A 8 4.34 16.56 6.58
N LYS A 9 3.55 15.63 6.05
CA LYS A 9 3.44 14.27 6.60
C LYS A 9 4.75 13.50 6.50
N ALA A 10 5.44 13.58 5.37
CA ALA A 10 6.69 12.88 5.14
C ALA A 10 7.76 13.33 6.15
N LYS A 11 7.82 14.63 6.48
CA LYS A 11 8.70 15.15 7.53
C LYS A 11 8.38 14.55 8.91
N GLN A 12 7.10 14.43 9.25
CA GLN A 12 6.66 13.81 10.49
C GLN A 12 7.01 12.31 10.53
N GLN A 13 6.75 11.58 9.45
CA GLN A 13 7.07 10.15 9.34
C GLN A 13 8.58 9.87 9.43
N ARG A 14 9.42 10.69 8.78
CA ARG A 14 10.88 10.55 8.88
C ARG A 14 11.39 10.80 10.31
N ARG A 15 10.80 11.76 11.04
CA ARG A 15 11.09 11.97 12.46
C ARG A 15 10.70 10.75 13.32
N GLU A 16 9.54 10.16 13.05
CA GLU A 16 9.10 8.93 13.74
C GLU A 16 10.05 7.75 13.46
N MET A 17 10.62 7.66 12.26
CA MET A 17 11.63 6.64 11.94
C MET A 17 12.88 6.83 12.78
N ALA A 18 13.38 8.06 12.89
CA ALA A 18 14.53 8.36 13.75
C ALA A 18 14.27 7.97 15.22
N GLN A 19 13.09 8.25 15.75
CA GLN A 19 12.70 7.84 17.11
C GLN A 19 12.65 6.31 17.27
N LEU A 20 12.19 5.58 16.26
CA LEU A 20 12.20 4.11 16.29
C LEU A 20 13.62 3.55 16.29
N LEU A 21 14.53 4.16 15.53
CA LEU A 21 15.94 3.78 15.49
C LEU A 21 16.63 4.06 16.83
N GLU A 22 16.36 5.22 17.46
CA GLU A 22 16.90 5.59 18.77
C GLU A 22 16.49 4.62 19.89
N VAL A 23 15.24 4.13 19.85
CA VAL A 23 14.73 3.12 20.79
C VAL A 23 15.22 1.70 20.44
N GLY A 24 15.96 1.51 19.35
CA GLY A 24 16.48 0.21 18.90
C GLY A 24 15.45 -0.68 18.21
N LYS A 25 14.27 -0.16 17.83
CA LYS A 25 13.20 -0.90 17.14
C LYS A 25 13.41 -0.97 15.63
N VAL A 26 14.57 -1.48 15.21
CA VAL A 26 15.03 -1.47 13.81
C VAL A 26 14.06 -2.18 12.85
N GLN A 27 13.55 -3.36 13.21
CA GLN A 27 12.59 -4.09 12.37
C GLN A 27 11.29 -3.28 12.14
N SER A 28 10.86 -2.56 13.17
CA SER A 28 9.70 -1.70 13.10
C SER A 28 9.93 -0.46 12.23
N ALA A 29 11.17 0.06 12.19
CA ALA A 29 11.57 1.14 11.30
C ALA A 29 11.64 0.65 9.84
N ARG A 30 12.22 -0.52 9.57
CA ARG A 30 12.29 -1.15 8.24
C ARG A 30 10.91 -1.33 7.60
N ILE A 31 9.94 -1.85 8.34
CA ILE A 31 8.59 -2.03 7.80
C ILE A 31 7.89 -0.68 7.54
N ARG A 32 8.08 0.31 8.43
CA ARG A 32 7.40 1.61 8.30
C ARG A 32 8.03 2.52 7.24
N VAL A 33 9.34 2.44 7.01
CA VAL A 33 10.01 3.27 5.99
C VAL A 33 9.58 2.90 4.57
N GLU A 34 9.14 1.65 4.32
CA GLU A 34 8.56 1.29 3.03
C GLU A 34 7.37 2.17 2.65
N ASN A 35 6.55 2.58 3.62
CA ASN A 35 5.44 3.49 3.36
C ASN A 35 5.94 4.89 2.95
N ILE A 36 7.06 5.35 3.50
CA ILE A 36 7.70 6.62 3.14
C ILE A 36 8.20 6.53 1.70
N ILE A 37 8.90 5.45 1.36
CA ILE A 37 9.39 5.19 -0.01
C ILE A 37 8.22 5.20 -1.01
N ARG A 38 7.12 4.50 -0.69
CA ARG A 38 5.91 4.48 -1.55
C ARG A 38 5.27 5.87 -1.69
N SER A 39 5.25 6.65 -0.61
CA SER A 39 4.74 8.03 -0.64
C SER A 39 5.61 8.96 -1.49
N ASP A 40 6.94 8.83 -1.42
CA ASP A 40 7.86 9.61 -2.22
C ASP A 40 7.73 9.27 -3.71
N ILE A 41 7.66 7.98 -4.06
CA ILE A 41 7.38 7.52 -5.44
C ILE A 41 6.05 8.08 -5.97
N THR A 42 5.02 8.10 -5.13
CA THR A 42 3.70 8.66 -5.49
C THR A 42 3.76 10.17 -5.71
N THR A 43 4.60 10.87 -4.94
CA THR A 43 4.83 12.31 -5.12
C THR A 43 5.49 12.60 -6.47
N GLU A 44 6.54 11.84 -6.81
CA GLU A 44 7.21 11.93 -8.12
C GLU A 44 6.25 11.59 -9.29
N LEU A 45 5.33 10.65 -9.08
CA LEU A 45 4.27 10.36 -10.06
C LEU A 45 3.35 11.57 -10.25
N HIS A 46 2.93 12.23 -9.17
CA HIS A 46 2.08 13.42 -9.26
C HIS A 46 2.74 14.57 -10.01
N GLU A 47 4.05 14.77 -9.85
CA GLU A 47 4.82 15.76 -10.63
C GLU A 47 4.82 15.46 -12.14
N ILE A 48 4.95 14.17 -12.52
CA ILE A 48 4.85 13.76 -13.92
C ILE A 48 3.44 14.02 -14.48
N LEU A 49 2.40 13.70 -13.70
CA LEU A 49 1.01 13.93 -14.12
C LEU A 49 0.66 15.42 -14.21
N GLU A 50 1.22 16.25 -13.33
CA GLU A 50 1.11 17.71 -13.40
C GLU A 50 1.67 18.24 -14.72
N LEU A 51 2.88 17.81 -15.09
CA LEU A 51 3.49 18.17 -16.38
C LEU A 51 2.64 17.74 -17.58
N TYR A 52 2.04 16.55 -17.56
CA TYR A 52 1.14 16.12 -18.64
C TYR A 52 -0.15 16.93 -18.69
N CYS A 53 -0.72 17.30 -17.54
CA CYS A 53 -1.88 18.20 -17.49
C CYS A 53 -1.53 19.59 -18.06
N GLU A 54 -0.36 20.14 -17.74
CA GLU A 54 0.14 21.39 -18.31
C GLU A 54 0.32 21.28 -19.83
N LEU A 55 0.87 20.18 -20.33
CA LEU A 55 1.02 19.93 -21.77
C LEU A 55 -0.33 19.91 -22.49
N LEU A 56 -1.33 19.21 -21.93
CA LEU A 56 -2.67 19.15 -22.50
C LEU A 56 -3.35 20.53 -22.50
N LEU A 57 -3.15 21.32 -21.44
CA LEU A 57 -3.67 22.68 -21.36
C LEU A 57 -3.00 23.62 -22.37
N ALA A 58 -1.67 23.54 -22.50
CA ALA A 58 -0.90 24.36 -23.44
C ALA A 58 -1.25 24.08 -24.91
N ARG A 59 -1.76 22.87 -25.20
CA ARG A 59 -2.13 22.42 -26.55
C ARG A 59 -3.61 22.07 -26.66
N SER A 60 -4.47 22.73 -25.88
CA SER A 60 -5.91 22.44 -25.86
C SER A 60 -6.59 22.59 -27.24
N GLN A 61 -6.06 23.44 -28.12
CA GLN A 61 -6.60 23.61 -29.48
C GLN A 61 -6.51 22.32 -30.30
N LEU A 62 -5.49 21.49 -30.09
CA LEU A 62 -5.37 20.17 -30.74
C LEU A 62 -6.40 19.18 -30.21
N LEU A 63 -6.90 19.40 -28.98
CA LEU A 63 -8.04 18.67 -28.46
C LEU A 63 -9.34 19.18 -29.12
N GLU A 64 -9.48 20.48 -29.38
CA GLU A 64 -10.70 21.05 -29.97
C GLU A 64 -10.85 20.78 -31.48
N THR A 65 -9.76 20.85 -32.24
CA THR A 65 -9.76 20.67 -33.72
C THR A 65 -10.11 19.26 -34.16
N SER A 66 -10.00 18.31 -33.23
CA SER A 66 -10.32 16.92 -33.46
C SER A 66 -11.82 16.62 -33.22
N SER A 67 -12.70 17.63 -33.27
CA SER A 67 -14.15 17.53 -33.01
C SER A 67 -14.90 16.86 -34.19
N PRO A 68 -16.01 16.13 -33.94
CA PRO A 68 -16.76 15.33 -34.93
C PRO A 68 -17.35 16.10 -36.14
N ALA A 69 -17.11 17.40 -36.28
CA ALA A 69 -17.57 18.19 -37.44
C ALA A 69 -16.86 17.82 -38.76
N SER A 70 -15.70 17.16 -38.71
CA SER A 70 -15.08 16.52 -39.89
C SER A 70 -15.49 15.04 -39.96
N ALA A 71 -16.80 14.81 -40.06
CA ALA A 71 -17.45 13.50 -39.97
C ALA A 71 -17.11 12.58 -41.14
N THR A 72 -16.40 11.47 -40.87
CA THR A 72 -16.57 10.16 -41.56
C THR A 72 -16.00 8.99 -40.75
N SER A 73 -15.09 9.21 -39.79
CA SER A 73 -14.54 8.15 -38.93
C SER A 73 -15.11 8.18 -37.50
N PRO A 74 -15.50 7.03 -36.92
CA PRO A 74 -16.09 6.94 -35.57
C PRO A 74 -15.08 7.15 -34.43
N ALA A 75 -13.78 7.22 -34.73
CA ALA A 75 -12.73 7.49 -33.76
C ALA A 75 -11.90 8.70 -34.22
N ILE A 76 -11.78 9.67 -33.34
CA ILE A 76 -10.92 10.83 -33.53
C ILE A 76 -9.47 10.37 -33.34
N PRO A 77 -8.59 10.53 -34.35
CA PRO A 77 -7.19 10.12 -34.20
C PRO A 77 -6.52 10.93 -33.09
N LEU A 78 -5.85 10.23 -32.18
CA LEU A 78 -5.08 10.84 -31.12
C LEU A 78 -3.80 11.42 -31.73
N ASP A 79 -3.56 12.71 -31.51
CA ASP A 79 -2.35 13.37 -32.00
C ASP A 79 -1.11 12.76 -31.34
N PRO A 80 -0.10 12.32 -32.10
CA PRO A 80 1.11 11.69 -31.55
C PRO A 80 1.84 12.56 -30.51
N ALA A 81 1.72 13.88 -30.61
CA ALA A 81 2.35 14.81 -29.68
C ALA A 81 1.60 14.94 -28.34
N LEU A 82 0.37 14.43 -28.24
CA LEU A 82 -0.43 14.35 -27.02
C LEU A 82 -0.67 12.91 -26.55
N GLU A 83 -0.35 11.93 -27.39
CA GLU A 83 -0.66 10.53 -27.18
C GLU A 83 -0.13 10.01 -25.84
N GLU A 84 1.16 10.21 -25.57
CA GLU A 84 1.82 9.78 -24.34
C GLU A 84 1.12 10.37 -23.10
N ALA A 85 0.78 11.66 -23.13
CA ALA A 85 0.16 12.36 -22.01
C ALA A 85 -1.27 11.88 -21.75
N VAL A 86 -2.09 11.77 -22.82
CA VAL A 86 -3.48 11.30 -22.73
C VAL A 86 -3.53 9.88 -22.19
N ARG A 87 -2.74 8.97 -22.77
CA ARG A 87 -2.72 7.56 -22.36
C ARG A 87 -2.20 7.40 -20.93
N SER A 88 -1.17 8.17 -20.55
CA SER A 88 -0.63 8.17 -19.18
C SER A 88 -1.62 8.67 -18.14
N ILE A 89 -2.41 9.70 -18.45
CA ILE A 89 -3.46 10.19 -17.57
C ILE A 89 -4.59 9.15 -17.43
N ILE A 90 -5.04 8.54 -18.55
CA ILE A 90 -6.06 7.49 -18.52
C ILE A 90 -5.61 6.29 -17.68
N TYR A 91 -4.34 5.89 -17.82
CA TYR A 91 -3.75 4.80 -17.05
C TYR A 91 -3.61 5.15 -15.56
N ALA A 92 -3.16 6.36 -15.24
CA ALA A 92 -2.92 6.76 -13.85
C ALA A 92 -4.19 7.04 -13.07
N ALA A 93 -5.21 7.66 -13.69
CA ALA A 93 -6.42 8.12 -13.03
C ALA A 93 -7.07 7.11 -12.07
N PRO A 94 -7.34 5.83 -12.43
CA PRO A 94 -7.95 4.87 -11.50
C PRO A 94 -7.03 4.41 -10.35
N ARG A 95 -5.73 4.73 -10.42
CA ARG A 95 -4.70 4.29 -9.48
C ARG A 95 -4.18 5.42 -8.58
N THR A 96 -4.65 6.65 -8.82
CA THR A 96 -4.32 7.85 -8.02
C THR A 96 -5.47 8.22 -7.10
N GLU A 97 -5.17 8.92 -6.00
CA GLU A 97 -6.18 9.39 -5.03
C GLU A 97 -6.88 10.71 -5.42
N VAL A 98 -6.49 11.31 -6.55
CA VAL A 98 -7.01 12.59 -7.04
C VAL A 98 -8.32 12.39 -7.77
N LYS A 99 -9.44 12.80 -7.15
CA LYS A 99 -10.80 12.59 -7.70
C LYS A 99 -11.01 13.28 -9.04
N GLU A 100 -10.44 14.46 -9.21
CA GLU A 100 -10.53 15.26 -10.43
C GLU A 100 -9.88 14.55 -11.63
N MET A 101 -8.86 13.70 -11.37
CA MET A 101 -8.20 12.90 -12.39
C MET A 101 -9.17 11.88 -13.02
N HIS A 102 -10.13 11.35 -12.24
CA HIS A 102 -11.18 10.48 -12.77
C HIS A 102 -12.12 11.23 -13.72
N THR A 103 -12.43 12.48 -13.43
CA THR A 103 -13.21 13.35 -14.32
C THR A 103 -12.47 13.61 -15.62
N VAL A 104 -11.18 13.95 -15.55
CA VAL A 104 -10.34 14.13 -16.74
C VAL A 104 -10.30 12.87 -17.58
N ARG A 105 -10.11 11.69 -16.95
CA ARG A 105 -10.18 10.40 -17.64
C ARG A 105 -11.53 10.22 -18.35
N ALA A 106 -12.65 10.49 -17.70
CA ALA A 106 -13.97 10.33 -18.32
C ALA A 106 -14.11 11.16 -19.60
N LEU A 107 -13.67 12.43 -19.56
CA LEU A 107 -13.68 13.32 -20.72
C LEU A 107 -12.76 12.85 -21.85
N LEU A 108 -11.55 12.38 -21.51
CA LEU A 108 -10.62 11.84 -22.50
C LEU A 108 -11.15 10.56 -23.16
N VAL A 109 -11.81 9.68 -22.39
CA VAL A 109 -12.41 8.44 -22.91
C VAL A 109 -13.64 8.73 -23.79
N GLU A 110 -14.47 9.72 -23.42
CA GLU A 110 -15.58 10.17 -24.25
C GLU A 110 -15.10 10.72 -25.59
N LYS A 111 -13.96 11.43 -25.57
CA LYS A 111 -13.40 12.11 -26.74
C LYS A 111 -12.64 11.19 -27.70
N PHE A 112 -11.78 10.32 -27.19
CA PHE A 112 -10.93 9.45 -28.02
C PHE A 112 -11.50 8.04 -28.19
N GLY A 113 -12.60 7.74 -27.52
CA GLY A 113 -13.26 6.45 -27.59
C GLY A 113 -12.71 5.43 -26.60
N LYS A 114 -13.43 4.31 -26.49
CA LYS A 114 -13.14 3.24 -25.53
C LYS A 114 -11.91 2.42 -25.92
N ASP A 115 -11.60 2.31 -27.21
CA ASP A 115 -10.48 1.50 -27.70
C ASP A 115 -9.14 2.06 -27.21
N VAL A 116 -8.95 3.38 -27.31
CA VAL A 116 -7.79 4.08 -26.75
C VAL A 116 -7.71 3.88 -25.25
N ALA A 117 -8.85 3.92 -24.56
CA ALA A 117 -8.91 3.73 -23.12
C ALA A 117 -8.47 2.33 -22.68
N LEU A 118 -8.93 1.29 -23.39
CA LEU A 118 -8.58 -0.10 -23.12
C LEU A 118 -7.08 -0.34 -23.38
N ALA A 119 -6.58 0.09 -24.54
CA ALA A 119 -5.15 0.03 -24.86
C ALA A 119 -4.28 0.76 -23.82
N SER A 120 -4.73 1.94 -23.39
CA SER A 120 -4.05 2.70 -22.32
C SER A 120 -4.02 1.94 -21.00
N ILE A 121 -5.10 1.24 -20.63
CA ILE A 121 -5.17 0.46 -19.38
C ILE A 121 -4.21 -0.73 -19.41
N GLU A 122 -4.01 -1.32 -20.59
CA GLU A 122 -3.03 -2.40 -20.84
C GLU A 122 -1.57 -1.88 -20.84
N GLY A 123 -1.37 -0.56 -20.86
CA GLY A 123 -0.07 0.09 -20.82
C GLY A 123 0.48 0.45 -22.21
N GLU A 124 -0.29 0.25 -23.27
CA GLU A 124 0.13 0.61 -24.63
C GLU A 124 0.18 2.13 -24.81
N GLY A 125 1.33 2.65 -25.23
CA GLY A 125 1.57 4.09 -25.43
C GLY A 125 1.61 4.91 -24.14
N VAL A 126 1.67 4.26 -22.97
CA VAL A 126 1.85 4.91 -21.67
C VAL A 126 3.33 5.13 -21.41
N ALA A 127 3.69 6.25 -20.79
CA ALA A 127 5.07 6.51 -20.41
C ALA A 127 5.58 5.44 -19.43
N GLU A 128 6.72 4.81 -19.75
CA GLU A 128 7.30 3.73 -18.95
C GLU A 128 7.52 4.14 -17.48
N ARG A 129 7.92 5.40 -17.26
CA ARG A 129 8.09 6.00 -15.93
C ARG A 129 6.80 5.98 -15.11
N VAL A 130 5.65 6.20 -15.74
CA VAL A 130 4.33 6.18 -15.08
C VAL A 130 3.94 4.74 -14.72
N VAL A 131 4.14 3.81 -15.66
CA VAL A 131 3.88 2.37 -15.42
C VAL A 131 4.73 1.85 -14.26
N LYS A 132 6.03 2.17 -14.25
CA LYS A 132 6.96 1.72 -13.20
C LYS A 132 6.59 2.26 -11.82
N LYS A 133 6.23 3.54 -11.71
CA LYS A 133 5.86 4.17 -10.43
C LYS A 133 4.51 3.72 -9.89
N LEU A 134 3.56 3.38 -10.77
CA LEU A 134 2.24 2.87 -10.39
C LEU A 134 2.23 1.36 -10.06
N LYS A 135 3.30 0.64 -10.41
CA LYS A 135 3.42 -0.78 -10.10
C LYS A 135 3.63 -0.96 -8.59
N VAL A 136 2.68 -1.62 -7.95
CA VAL A 136 2.80 -2.01 -6.54
C VAL A 136 3.88 -3.09 -6.43
N THR A 137 5.06 -2.71 -5.98
CA THR A 137 6.20 -3.60 -5.75
C THR A 137 6.79 -3.34 -4.37
N THR A 138 7.28 -4.40 -3.74
CA THR A 138 8.03 -4.27 -2.49
C THR A 138 9.36 -3.60 -2.78
N PRO A 139 9.74 -2.53 -2.05
CA PRO A 139 11.07 -1.94 -2.16
C PRO A 139 12.17 -2.97 -1.88
N SER A 140 13.33 -2.84 -2.52
CA SER A 140 14.49 -3.69 -2.19
C SER A 140 15.01 -3.39 -0.79
N GLU A 141 15.59 -4.39 -0.12
CA GLU A 141 16.18 -4.20 1.22
C GLU A 141 17.29 -3.15 1.20
N GLU A 142 18.09 -3.11 0.13
CA GLU A 142 19.12 -2.10 -0.08
C GLU A 142 18.55 -0.66 -0.09
N LEU A 143 17.40 -0.46 -0.74
CA LEU A 143 16.74 0.85 -0.78
C LEU A 143 16.17 1.22 0.59
N VAL A 144 15.61 0.25 1.31
CA VAL A 144 15.11 0.42 2.69
C VAL A 144 16.24 0.84 3.63
N ASP A 145 17.37 0.15 3.58
CA ASP A 145 18.53 0.46 4.42
C ASP A 145 19.16 1.81 4.04
N ALA A 146 19.28 2.14 2.75
CA ALA A 146 19.73 3.45 2.31
C ALA A 146 18.83 4.59 2.85
N TYR A 147 17.50 4.41 2.79
CA TYR A 147 16.56 5.38 3.34
C TYR A 147 16.71 5.55 4.85
N LEU A 148 16.84 4.45 5.60
CA LEU A 148 17.02 4.51 7.05
C LEU A 148 18.35 5.16 7.43
N SER A 149 19.44 4.88 6.71
CA SER A 149 20.74 5.51 6.91
C SER A 149 20.70 7.02 6.69
N GLU A 150 20.04 7.49 5.62
CA GLU A 150 19.88 8.93 5.38
C GLU A 150 19.02 9.62 6.44
N ILE A 151 17.93 8.98 6.87
CA ILE A 151 17.10 9.49 7.97
C ILE A 151 17.91 9.56 9.27
N ALA A 152 18.62 8.50 9.61
CA ALA A 152 19.42 8.43 10.82
C ALA A 152 20.52 9.52 10.84
N ARG A 153 21.22 9.68 9.71
CA ARG A 153 22.21 10.75 9.51
C ARG A 153 21.61 12.14 9.68
N PHE A 154 20.43 12.39 9.11
CA PHE A 154 19.77 13.69 9.19
C PHE A 154 19.34 14.05 10.63
N TYR A 155 18.92 13.06 11.42
CA TYR A 155 18.48 13.27 12.81
C TYR A 155 19.58 13.01 13.87
N GLY A 156 20.79 12.63 13.46
CA GLY A 156 21.91 12.36 14.37
C GLY A 156 21.75 11.08 15.19
N VAL A 157 21.04 10.07 14.67
CA VAL A 157 20.84 8.78 15.33
C VAL A 157 21.87 7.77 14.80
N PRO A 158 22.56 7.00 15.66
CA PRO A 158 23.48 5.97 15.21
C PRO A 158 22.72 4.81 14.56
N PHE A 159 22.95 4.58 13.28
CA PHE A 159 22.37 3.47 12.53
C PHE A 159 23.29 3.06 11.39
N GLY A 160 23.58 1.77 11.27
CA GLY A 160 24.31 1.23 10.13
C GLY A 160 25.77 1.66 10.03
N GLU A 161 26.40 2.12 11.12
CA GLU A 161 27.86 2.23 11.15
C GLU A 161 28.43 0.87 10.79
N SER A 162 29.14 0.84 9.68
CA SER A 162 29.67 -0.35 9.03
C SER A 162 30.45 -1.22 10.00
N LYS A 163 30.22 -2.54 9.94
CA LYS A 163 31.27 -3.54 10.18
C LYS A 163 32.40 -3.34 9.15
N ALA A 164 33.16 -2.27 9.28
CA ALA A 164 34.36 -1.97 8.50
C ALA A 164 35.32 -1.12 9.36
N SER A 165 35.62 -1.60 10.56
CA SER A 165 36.77 -1.21 11.38
C SER A 165 36.86 -2.12 12.61
N ALA A 166 36.87 -3.43 12.37
CA ALA A 166 37.32 -4.41 13.34
C ALA A 166 38.07 -5.47 12.55
N ASP A 167 39.34 -5.68 12.91
CA ASP A 167 40.27 -6.69 12.38
C ASP A 167 41.08 -6.30 11.14
N ASP A 168 42.09 -5.46 11.36
CA ASP A 168 43.42 -5.67 10.77
C ASP A 168 44.43 -5.32 11.88
N GLY A 169 44.47 -6.20 12.87
CA GLY A 169 45.59 -6.35 13.76
C GLY A 169 45.99 -7.80 13.65
N ASP A 170 46.81 -8.12 12.66
CA ASP A 170 47.59 -9.35 12.71
C ASP A 170 49.04 -9.03 12.38
N ASP A 171 49.88 -9.53 13.28
CA ASP A 171 51.33 -9.39 13.32
C ASP A 171 51.96 -9.85 11.99
N ASP A 172 52.81 -8.99 11.44
CA ASP A 172 53.93 -9.45 10.61
C ASP A 172 54.85 -10.30 11.50
N ASP A 173 54.77 -11.62 11.40
CA ASP A 173 55.88 -12.50 11.78
C ASP A 173 56.11 -13.59 10.72
N ASP A 174 57.27 -13.44 10.08
CA ASP A 174 57.90 -14.29 9.09
C ASP A 174 58.11 -15.75 9.57
N GLU A 175 57.80 -16.74 8.71
CA GLU A 175 58.71 -17.88 8.45
C GLU A 175 58.29 -18.71 7.22
N PRO A 176 59.19 -18.97 6.25
CA PRO A 176 58.97 -19.92 5.16
C PRO A 176 59.79 -21.21 5.34
N SER A 177 59.19 -22.40 5.21
CA SER A 177 59.97 -23.65 5.12
C SER A 177 59.25 -24.81 4.40
N SER A 178 59.68 -25.04 3.15
CA SER A 178 60.09 -26.32 2.54
C SER A 178 59.25 -27.61 2.68
N GLY A 179 58.63 -28.04 1.56
CA GLY A 179 59.10 -29.25 0.83
C GLY A 179 58.34 -30.59 0.92
N ILE A 180 57.80 -31.01 -0.24
CA ILE A 180 57.89 -32.34 -0.88
C ILE A 180 56.80 -33.43 -0.64
N ALA A 181 56.32 -33.94 -1.80
CA ALA A 181 55.87 -35.30 -2.18
C ALA A 181 54.38 -35.69 -2.12
N GLU A 182 53.79 -35.76 -3.32
CA GLU A 182 52.82 -36.79 -3.76
C GLU A 182 53.44 -38.21 -3.69
N PRO A 183 52.62 -39.26 -3.51
CA PRO A 183 52.26 -40.05 -4.69
C PRO A 183 50.82 -40.60 -4.72
N GLU A 184 50.33 -40.77 -5.94
CA GLU A 184 49.11 -41.45 -6.36
C GLU A 184 49.05 -42.94 -5.97
N GLY A 185 47.81 -43.46 -5.79
CA GLY A 185 47.55 -44.89 -5.91
C GLY A 185 46.16 -45.38 -5.50
N ARG A 186 45.33 -45.70 -6.52
CA ARG A 186 44.31 -46.79 -6.60
C ARG A 186 42.84 -46.54 -6.17
N SER A 187 42.03 -46.21 -7.20
CA SER A 187 40.95 -47.01 -7.82
C SER A 187 39.58 -47.27 -7.14
N LEU A 188 38.51 -46.91 -7.89
CA LEU A 188 37.10 -47.40 -7.93
C LEU A 188 36.20 -46.88 -6.77
N GLU A 189 34.94 -46.42 -6.91
CA GLU A 189 33.75 -46.85 -7.67
C GLU A 189 32.70 -45.70 -7.85
N ASP A 190 31.62 -46.02 -8.58
CA ASP A 190 30.55 -45.21 -9.19
C ASP A 190 29.64 -44.30 -8.31
N PRO A 191 28.90 -43.34 -8.92
CA PRO A 191 27.92 -42.48 -8.24
C PRO A 191 26.58 -43.20 -7.98
N LEU A 192 26.14 -43.20 -6.71
CA LEU A 192 24.80 -43.68 -6.32
C LEU A 192 23.73 -42.60 -6.54
N GLU A 193 22.79 -42.92 -7.42
CA GLU A 193 21.44 -42.37 -7.49
C GLU A 193 20.69 -42.59 -6.17
N ASN A 194 19.96 -41.58 -5.68
CA ASN A 194 18.82 -41.80 -4.78
C ASN A 194 17.86 -40.60 -4.83
N ASP A 195 17.08 -40.56 -5.91
CA ASP A 195 15.83 -39.81 -6.01
C ASP A 195 14.69 -40.71 -5.49
N GLY A 196 13.81 -40.20 -4.62
CA GLY A 196 12.67 -40.99 -4.15
C GLY A 196 12.24 -40.83 -2.68
N LYS A 197 12.80 -39.88 -1.90
CA LYS A 197 12.34 -39.63 -0.51
C LYS A 197 11.86 -38.21 -0.20
N LYS A 198 11.87 -37.29 -1.18
CA LYS A 198 11.42 -35.91 -0.96
C LYS A 198 10.02 -35.61 -1.50
N GLU A 199 9.44 -36.52 -2.29
CA GLU A 199 8.11 -36.35 -2.86
C GLU A 199 7.02 -36.87 -1.91
N ASP A 200 7.24 -38.01 -1.25
CA ASP A 200 6.28 -38.60 -0.30
C ASP A 200 5.99 -37.68 0.90
N GLU A 201 7.00 -37.01 1.47
CA GLU A 201 6.79 -36.10 2.61
C GLU A 201 6.00 -34.84 2.22
N ARG A 202 6.12 -34.38 0.96
CA ARG A 202 5.39 -33.20 0.47
C ARG A 202 3.92 -33.53 0.17
N GLU A 203 3.62 -34.73 -0.30
CA GLU A 203 2.24 -35.16 -0.54
C GLU A 203 1.46 -35.41 0.77
N GLU A 204 2.11 -35.89 1.83
CA GLU A 204 1.47 -36.07 3.14
C GLU A 204 1.10 -34.74 3.83
N LEU A 205 1.91 -33.69 3.66
CA LEU A 205 1.66 -32.34 4.19
C LEU A 205 0.47 -31.63 3.51
N VAL A 206 0.16 -31.95 2.26
CA VAL A 206 -0.97 -31.37 1.52
C VAL A 206 -2.30 -32.08 1.87
N LYS A 207 -2.24 -33.32 2.36
CA LYS A 207 -3.40 -34.13 2.75
C LYS A 207 -3.91 -33.84 4.18
N ALA A 208 -3.11 -33.17 5.00
CA ALA A 208 -3.49 -32.82 6.37
C ALA A 208 -4.42 -31.58 6.42
N THR A 209 -5.72 -31.82 6.60
CA THR A 209 -6.69 -30.74 6.86
C THR A 209 -6.52 -30.21 8.29
N PRO A 210 -6.41 -28.88 8.53
CA PRO A 210 -6.17 -28.36 9.87
C PRO A 210 -7.37 -28.61 10.81
N PRO A 211 -7.13 -28.92 12.11
CA PRO A 211 -8.18 -29.22 13.07
C PRO A 211 -9.09 -28.01 13.30
N ARG A 212 -10.38 -28.19 13.01
CA ARG A 212 -11.43 -27.16 13.03
C ARG A 212 -11.89 -26.70 14.43
N LYS A 213 -11.12 -26.99 15.48
CA LYS A 213 -11.42 -26.62 16.87
C LYS A 213 -10.17 -26.09 17.56
N LEU A 214 -9.89 -24.81 17.35
CA LEU A 214 -8.95 -24.05 18.17
C LEU A 214 -9.74 -22.98 18.93
N GLY A 215 -9.92 -23.18 20.23
CA GLY A 215 -10.43 -22.17 21.15
C GLY A 215 -11.54 -22.64 22.10
N PRO A 216 -11.63 -22.02 23.30
CA PRO A 216 -12.68 -22.32 24.28
C PRO A 216 -14.07 -22.02 23.73
N GLN A 217 -15.01 -22.95 23.95
CA GLN A 217 -16.38 -22.91 23.42
C GLN A 217 -17.21 -21.83 24.15
N SER A 218 -17.63 -20.78 23.43
CA SER A 218 -18.61 -19.81 23.94
C SER A 218 -20.03 -20.42 23.93
N PRO A 219 -20.86 -20.19 24.96
CA PRO A 219 -22.19 -20.82 25.12
C PRO A 219 -23.26 -20.35 24.10
N LEU A 220 -22.92 -19.42 23.21
CA LEU A 220 -23.81 -18.94 22.14
C LEU A 220 -23.26 -19.42 20.79
N ARG A 221 -23.87 -20.47 20.24
CA ARG A 221 -23.51 -21.03 18.93
C ARG A 221 -24.44 -20.48 17.85
N VAL A 222 -23.98 -19.48 17.10
CA VAL A 222 -24.66 -19.00 15.90
C VAL A 222 -24.16 -19.81 14.71
N VAL A 223 -25.04 -20.63 14.12
CA VAL A 223 -24.73 -21.38 12.89
C VAL A 223 -24.82 -20.41 11.72
N PRO A 224 -23.74 -20.13 10.98
CA PRO A 224 -23.84 -19.29 9.79
C PRO A 224 -24.68 -20.02 8.73
N PRO A 225 -25.62 -19.33 8.06
CA PRO A 225 -26.43 -19.92 7.01
C PRO A 225 -25.56 -20.33 5.81
N SER A 226 -25.95 -21.41 5.14
CA SER A 226 -25.30 -21.88 3.90
C SER A 226 -25.36 -20.80 2.80
N PRO A 227 -24.33 -20.67 1.95
CA PRO A 227 -24.34 -19.71 0.85
C PRO A 227 -25.48 -20.05 -0.12
N SER A 228 -26.46 -19.14 -0.21
CA SER A 228 -27.49 -19.14 -1.24
C SER A 228 -27.69 -17.71 -1.71
N SER A 229 -28.06 -17.53 -2.97
CA SER A 229 -28.24 -16.24 -3.64
C SER A 229 -29.51 -15.49 -3.25
N ASP A 230 -30.18 -15.86 -2.15
CA ASP A 230 -31.49 -15.31 -1.76
C ASP A 230 -31.57 -14.98 -0.26
N ASN A 231 -30.70 -14.09 0.23
CA ASN A 231 -30.80 -13.54 1.58
C ASN A 231 -30.19 -12.13 1.68
N VAL A 232 -30.94 -11.12 1.22
CA VAL A 232 -30.47 -9.72 1.14
C VAL A 232 -30.41 -9.03 2.52
N ALA A 233 -30.92 -9.64 3.61
CA ALA A 233 -30.79 -9.06 4.96
C ALA A 233 -30.92 -10.09 6.10
N PRO A 234 -29.82 -10.57 6.70
CA PRO A 234 -29.89 -11.51 7.83
C PRO A 234 -30.34 -10.79 9.12
N LYS A 235 -31.50 -11.18 9.67
CA LYS A 235 -31.99 -10.73 11.00
C LYS A 235 -31.62 -11.73 12.09
N LEU A 236 -30.89 -11.25 13.11
CA LEU A 236 -30.49 -12.00 14.30
C LEU A 236 -31.66 -12.15 15.28
N LYS A 237 -32.10 -13.37 15.57
CA LYS A 237 -33.06 -13.66 16.66
C LYS A 237 -32.32 -14.25 17.86
N LEU A 238 -32.32 -13.53 18.97
CA LEU A 238 -31.83 -14.00 20.27
C LEU A 238 -32.91 -14.85 20.96
N PRO A 239 -32.58 -16.02 21.54
CA PRO A 239 -33.54 -16.82 22.29
C PRO A 239 -33.68 -16.26 23.70
N GLY A 240 -34.80 -15.60 23.98
CA GLY A 240 -35.07 -15.03 25.31
C GLY A 240 -35.93 -13.77 25.29
N SER A 241 -37.09 -13.81 24.66
CA SER A 241 -38.16 -12.83 24.94
C SER A 241 -39.49 -13.52 24.68
N ALA A 242 -40.07 -14.02 25.77
CA ALA A 242 -41.46 -14.43 25.81
C ALA A 242 -42.33 -13.24 25.41
N ALA A 243 -43.34 -13.51 24.60
CA ALA A 243 -44.36 -12.56 24.20
C ALA A 243 -44.98 -11.87 25.43
N ALA A 244 -44.83 -10.56 25.53
CA ALA A 244 -45.63 -9.73 26.42
C ALA A 244 -46.32 -8.65 25.57
N LYS A 245 -47.66 -8.73 25.60
CA LYS A 245 -48.60 -7.87 24.89
C LYS A 245 -48.45 -6.41 25.32
N VAL A 246 -48.72 -5.53 24.36
CA VAL A 246 -48.84 -4.09 24.51
C VAL A 246 -50.02 -3.76 25.44
N ALA A 247 -49.76 -3.00 26.51
CA ALA A 247 -50.78 -2.25 27.25
C ALA A 247 -50.16 -0.92 27.71
N ASN A 248 -50.89 0.15 27.39
CA ASN A 248 -50.58 1.55 27.64
C ASN A 248 -50.97 1.91 29.09
N THR A 249 -50.10 2.60 29.86
CA THR A 249 -50.44 3.63 30.87
C THR A 249 -49.22 4.08 31.68
N ASP A 250 -48.94 5.38 31.57
CA ASP A 250 -48.53 6.36 32.58
C ASP A 250 -47.59 6.06 33.77
N THR A 251 -46.73 7.07 33.96
CA THR A 251 -46.10 7.59 35.20
C THR A 251 -44.78 7.02 35.76
N LYS A 252 -43.85 7.99 35.87
CA LYS A 252 -42.81 8.24 36.89
C LYS A 252 -41.67 7.24 37.08
N LYS A 253 -40.45 7.73 36.81
CA LYS A 253 -39.25 7.33 37.54
C LYS A 253 -38.31 8.54 37.75
N GLU A 254 -38.02 8.83 39.02
CA GLU A 254 -36.67 9.18 39.50
C GLU A 254 -35.71 8.10 38.95
N ASP A 255 -34.47 8.35 38.54
CA ASP A 255 -33.36 8.86 39.34
C ASP A 255 -32.15 9.14 38.42
N GLY A 256 -31.11 9.79 38.96
CA GLY A 256 -30.00 10.39 38.23
C GLY A 256 -29.22 9.53 37.22
N LEU A 257 -28.63 10.23 36.24
CA LEU A 257 -27.19 10.31 35.95
C LEU A 257 -27.01 11.24 34.72
N GLY A 258 -26.32 12.37 34.90
CA GLY A 258 -25.70 13.18 33.83
C GLY A 258 -26.63 13.82 32.79
N LYS A 259 -27.40 14.85 33.16
CA LYS A 259 -28.04 15.74 32.18
C LYS A 259 -27.01 16.68 31.57
N ILE A 260 -26.89 16.64 30.24
CA ILE A 260 -26.22 17.65 29.43
C ILE A 260 -26.91 19.00 29.74
N PRO A 261 -26.18 20.06 30.13
CA PRO A 261 -26.78 21.35 30.44
C PRO A 261 -27.53 21.90 29.24
N ASP A 262 -28.74 22.41 29.48
CA ASP A 262 -29.58 22.99 28.44
C ASP A 262 -28.92 24.25 27.88
N VAL A 263 -29.12 24.51 26.59
CA VAL A 263 -28.32 25.46 25.80
C VAL A 263 -28.47 26.89 26.33
N ASP A 264 -29.65 27.21 26.90
CA ASP A 264 -29.95 28.48 27.55
C ASP A 264 -29.21 28.68 28.87
N GLU A 265 -28.89 27.60 29.59
CA GLU A 265 -28.14 27.66 30.85
C GLU A 265 -26.65 27.93 30.60
N LEU A 266 -26.11 27.40 29.51
CA LEU A 266 -24.75 27.69 29.04
C LEU A 266 -24.63 29.13 28.57
N ALA A 267 -25.61 29.64 27.82
CA ALA A 267 -25.63 31.02 27.33
C ALA A 267 -25.59 32.05 28.48
N LYS A 268 -26.35 31.81 29.56
CA LYS A 268 -26.32 32.66 30.76
C LYS A 268 -24.97 32.62 31.49
N ARG A 269 -24.33 31.45 31.59
CA ARG A 269 -23.01 31.31 32.22
C ARG A 269 -21.92 32.02 31.41
N PHE A 270 -21.96 31.98 30.09
CA PHE A 270 -21.04 32.74 29.24
C PHE A 270 -21.22 34.25 29.36
N ALA A 271 -22.45 34.74 29.55
CA ALA A 271 -22.72 36.16 29.75
C ALA A 271 -22.18 36.68 31.10
N GLN A 272 -22.19 35.85 32.14
CA GLN A 272 -21.68 36.22 33.47
C GLN A 272 -20.15 36.22 33.57
N LEU A 273 -19.44 35.49 32.70
CA LEU A 273 -17.99 35.43 32.70
C LEU A 273 -17.32 36.56 31.89
N LYS A 274 -18.12 37.40 31.21
CA LYS A 274 -17.63 38.47 30.34
C LYS A 274 -17.67 39.85 31.01
N ARG A 275 -17.61 39.89 32.34
CA ARG A 275 -17.58 41.12 33.14
C ARG A 275 -16.33 41.18 34.01
#